data_AF-E4Y6R0-F1
#
_entry.id   AF-E4Y6R0-F1
#
_cell.length_a   1.000
_cell.length_b   1.000
_cell.length_c   1.000
_cell.angle_alpha   90.00
_cell.angle_beta   90.00
_cell.angle_gamma   90.00
#
_symmetry.space_group_name_H-M   'P 1'
#
loop_
_entity.id
_entity.type
_entity.pdbx_description
1 polymer ?
#
loop_
_entity_poly.entity_id
_entity_poly.type
_entity_poly.pdbx_seq_one_letter_code
_entity_poly.pdbx_strand_id
1 'polypeptide(L)'
;MSKSKRNFPDPKLLFDKYGADAIRLYLISSVAVAGGDLRFKEQEVKEMIRDVFLPWYNAYRFLVQNILRHQIDTNSTFTYDPALIGTSDNIMDKWILSYSQSLIKSVKEEMETYQLNRVVPKLLKFVDQLTNWYVRLNRRRLKGETGAEDCVHALTTLYTVIDWMNRLMAPATPFLTEHLYQNLRRLQPANKQDGSIHFQMMPEVNDSLIQMDIERAVSNMTTVVQIGRALRDRKTLPEKYPLPEIVVIRPEQVQLDELKIVETYIMEQLNVRKVTFSADRSAYGVELKAEPEIPILGKRLGKQAKALFAEIRKMDTDTIEKLRADGKMVVGGHEITKDEIRIQFNAKSEGTVKYEADSEGSLLVLLNISLSQDMIDEGVSREVVNRVQKLKKKAKLVVTDEVTVFYQTPKGYLDDVITSHFEKIQSAIRATFVKSDCPGYADVCGTTEEEMKGEFFKTKTVLNLQVAHGTIDPSAPVPLCVKSSTDSGVTTLLENPKGRPAQKITVKSCGESAQSDFVNLEFVGNDRYGVVQDPKAAIILNNFGHEVKSLEHVESLAADLYRLGRRRDSFETVFRQELHEASEKL
;
A
#
# COMPACT_ATOMS: atom_id res chain seq x y z
N MET A 1 13.32 35.89 18.46
CA MET A 1 11.91 36.35 18.38
C MET A 1 11.63 37.30 19.54
N SER A 2 10.90 38.41 19.36
CA SER A 2 10.66 39.38 20.44
C SER A 2 9.19 39.81 20.53
N LYS A 3 8.67 39.89 21.77
CA LYS A 3 7.38 40.53 22.09
C LYS A 3 7.27 41.94 21.53
N SER A 4 8.35 42.72 21.58
CA SER A 4 8.37 44.09 21.06
C SER A 4 8.27 44.16 19.53
N LYS A 5 8.77 43.14 18.82
CA LYS A 5 8.75 43.09 17.35
C LYS A 5 7.53 42.36 16.77
N ARG A 6 6.68 41.77 17.62
CA ARG A 6 5.49 40.96 17.25
C ARG A 6 5.78 39.95 16.12
N ASN A 7 7.00 39.41 16.08
CA ASN A 7 7.51 38.61 14.98
C ASN A 7 7.59 37.11 15.32
N PHE A 8 6.62 36.61 16.08
CA PHE A 8 6.51 35.20 16.43
C PHE A 8 5.05 34.78 16.42
N PRO A 9 4.73 33.59 15.85
CA PRO A 9 3.43 32.97 16.03
C PRO A 9 3.22 32.65 17.51
N ASP A 10 1.99 32.79 18.01
CA ASP A 10 1.65 32.41 19.39
C ASP A 10 1.93 30.91 19.58
N PRO A 11 2.80 30.52 20.54
CA PRO A 11 3.08 29.12 20.81
C PRO A 11 1.83 28.29 21.10
N LYS A 12 0.80 28.88 21.72
CA LYS A 12 -0.46 28.17 22.00
C LYS A 12 -1.18 27.77 20.72
N LEU A 13 -1.29 28.68 19.76
CA LEU A 13 -1.89 28.38 18.45
C LEU A 13 -1.13 27.28 17.72
N LEU A 14 0.20 27.25 17.85
CA LEU A 14 1.00 26.18 17.28
C LEU A 14 0.76 24.85 18.00
N PHE A 15 0.69 24.83 19.34
CA PHE A 15 0.38 23.61 20.10
C PHE A 15 -0.99 23.05 19.75
N ASP A 16 -2.00 23.90 19.63
CA ASP A 16 -3.36 23.47 19.31
C ASP A 16 -3.46 22.95 17.86
N LYS A 17 -2.69 23.53 16.93
CA LYS A 17 -2.75 23.16 15.51
C LYS A 17 -1.88 21.96 15.15
N TYR A 18 -0.70 21.83 15.76
CA TYR A 18 0.33 20.87 15.35
C TYR A 18 0.73 19.88 16.46
N GLY A 19 0.39 20.17 17.72
CA GLY A 19 0.81 19.40 18.87
C GLY A 19 2.20 19.79 19.39
N ALA A 20 2.42 19.54 20.69
CA ALA A 20 3.69 19.87 21.36
C ALA A 20 4.88 19.10 20.77
N ASP A 21 4.70 17.81 20.45
CA ASP A 21 5.79 16.96 19.95
C ASP A 21 6.33 17.42 18.59
N ALA A 22 5.46 17.86 17.67
CA ALA A 22 5.89 18.35 16.36
C ALA A 22 6.81 19.57 16.49
N ILE A 23 6.47 20.48 17.40
CA ILE A 23 7.27 21.68 17.68
C ILE A 23 8.57 21.30 18.39
N ARG A 24 8.52 20.40 19.39
CA ARG A 24 9.72 19.91 20.07
C ARG A 24 10.70 19.28 19.08
N LEU A 25 10.23 18.35 18.25
CA LEU A 25 11.07 17.68 17.28
C LEU A 25 11.64 18.66 16.25
N TYR A 26 10.83 19.60 15.77
CA TYR A 26 11.30 20.68 14.88
C TYR A 26 12.43 21.49 15.51
N LEU A 27 12.24 21.97 16.74
CA LEU A 27 13.24 22.76 17.45
C LEU A 27 14.52 21.96 17.70
N ILE A 28 14.42 20.70 18.12
CA ILE A 28 15.59 19.85 18.38
C ILE A 28 16.34 19.51 17.09
N SER A 29 15.61 19.31 15.97
CA SER A 29 16.20 19.07 14.65
C SER A 29 16.89 20.28 14.03
N SER A 30 16.67 21.47 14.60
CA SER A 30 17.13 22.73 14.02
C SER A 30 18.53 23.13 14.50
N VAL A 31 19.14 24.08 13.78
CA VAL A 31 20.44 24.68 14.16
C VAL A 31 20.41 25.39 15.52
N ALA A 32 19.23 25.65 16.09
CA ALA A 32 19.10 26.27 17.41
C ALA A 32 19.82 25.46 18.50
N VAL A 33 19.81 24.13 18.39
CA VAL A 33 20.48 23.24 19.36
C VAL A 33 22.01 23.32 19.25
N ALA A 34 22.53 23.73 18.10
CA ALA A 34 23.96 23.98 17.88
C ALA A 34 24.34 25.45 18.12
N GLY A 35 23.45 26.26 18.71
CA GLY A 35 23.69 27.68 18.98
C GLY A 35 23.56 28.60 17.75
N GLY A 36 23.04 28.10 16.63
CA GLY A 36 22.81 28.89 15.43
C GLY A 36 21.48 29.65 15.44
N ASP A 37 21.38 30.69 14.60
CA ASP A 37 20.15 31.47 14.43
C ASP A 37 19.07 30.69 13.67
N LEU A 38 17.98 30.35 14.35
CA LEU A 38 16.81 29.72 13.74
C LEU A 38 15.82 30.76 13.19
N ARG A 39 15.57 30.70 11.88
CA ARG A 39 14.45 31.39 11.23
C ARG A 39 13.23 30.47 11.22
N PHE A 40 12.42 30.56 12.27
CA PHE A 40 11.23 29.72 12.42
C PHE A 40 10.29 29.82 11.20
N LYS A 41 9.90 28.67 10.65
CA LYS A 41 8.84 28.56 9.64
C LYS A 41 7.81 27.52 10.03
N GLU A 42 6.56 27.94 10.16
CA GLU A 42 5.43 27.05 10.48
C GLU A 42 5.27 25.91 9.47
N GLN A 43 5.60 26.17 8.20
CA GLN A 43 5.57 25.17 7.13
C GLN A 43 6.51 23.98 7.40
N GLU A 44 7.68 24.21 8.01
CA GLU A 44 8.64 23.14 8.33
C GLU A 44 8.12 22.26 9.49
N VAL A 45 7.34 22.81 10.43
CA VAL A 45 6.65 22.03 11.47
C VAL A 45 5.59 21.13 10.84
N LYS A 46 4.83 21.64 9.86
CA LYS A 46 3.85 20.85 9.11
C LYS A 46 4.52 19.72 8.31
N GLU A 47 5.68 19.98 7.73
CA GLU A 47 6.48 18.97 7.02
C GLU A 47 6.96 17.87 7.98
N MET A 48 7.39 18.22 9.19
CA MET A 48 7.75 17.23 10.21
C MET A 48 6.59 16.26 10.51
N ILE A 49 5.36 16.77 10.62
CA ILE A 49 4.18 15.91 10.84
C ILE A 49 3.95 14.99 9.64
N ARG A 50 4.01 15.56 8.43
CA ARG A 50 3.74 14.82 7.18
C ARG A 50 4.78 13.74 6.92
N ASP A 51 6.05 14.04 7.13
CA ASP A 51 7.18 13.24 6.66
C ASP A 51 7.72 12.32 7.76
N VAL A 52 7.38 12.56 9.04
CA VAL A 52 7.88 11.77 10.18
C VAL A 52 6.73 11.17 10.99
N PHE A 53 5.88 12.02 11.59
CA PHE A 53 4.85 11.54 12.53
C PHE A 53 3.81 10.64 11.85
N LEU A 54 3.30 11.06 10.69
CA LEU A 54 2.30 10.28 9.96
C LEU A 54 2.86 8.92 9.49
N PRO A 55 4.04 8.83 8.83
CA PRO A 55 4.65 7.54 8.47
C PRO A 55 4.90 6.64 9.67
N TRP A 56 5.45 7.19 10.76
CA TRP A 56 5.70 6.43 12.00
C TRP A 56 4.41 5.88 12.60
N TYR A 57 3.39 6.73 12.79
CA TYR A 57 2.10 6.30 13.33
C TYR A 57 1.43 5.26 12.41
N ASN A 58 1.55 5.42 11.09
CA ASN A 58 1.02 4.45 10.12
C ASN A 58 1.74 3.10 10.20
N ALA A 59 3.06 3.08 10.45
CA ALA A 59 3.79 1.82 10.66
C ALA A 59 3.33 1.10 11.93
N TYR A 60 3.17 1.82 13.03
CA TYR A 60 2.58 1.29 14.25
C TYR A 60 1.17 0.74 14.03
N ARG A 61 0.30 1.52 13.37
CA ARG A 61 -1.07 1.08 13.06
C ARG A 61 -1.07 -0.16 12.18
N PHE A 62 -0.17 -0.21 11.19
CA PHE A 62 0.01 -1.37 10.32
C PHE A 62 0.41 -2.60 11.13
N LEU A 63 1.35 -2.49 12.07
CA LEU A 63 1.72 -3.59 12.97
C LEU A 63 0.49 -4.11 13.73
N VAL A 64 -0.24 -3.23 14.44
CA VAL A 64 -1.40 -3.63 15.25
C VAL A 64 -2.48 -4.29 14.41
N GLN A 65 -2.77 -3.75 13.22
CA GLN A 65 -3.77 -4.33 12.31
C GLN A 65 -3.40 -5.74 11.85
N ASN A 66 -2.13 -5.97 11.54
CA ASN A 66 -1.69 -7.29 11.09
C ASN A 66 -1.54 -8.29 12.24
N ILE A 67 -1.23 -7.85 13.45
CA ILE A 67 -1.33 -8.69 14.66
C ILE A 67 -2.77 -9.16 14.83
N LEU A 68 -3.75 -8.24 14.83
CA LEU A 68 -5.16 -8.60 14.96
C LEU A 68 -5.61 -9.56 13.86
N ARG A 69 -5.18 -9.31 12.63
CA ARG A 69 -5.46 -10.22 11.51
C ARG A 69 -4.87 -11.62 11.75
N HIS A 70 -3.60 -11.70 12.15
CA HIS A 70 -2.96 -12.97 12.46
C HIS A 70 -3.76 -13.73 13.52
N GLN A 71 -4.17 -13.06 14.60
CA GLN A 71 -4.95 -13.69 15.66
C GLN A 71 -6.30 -14.24 15.18
N ILE A 72 -6.96 -13.56 14.24
CA ILE A 72 -8.21 -14.03 13.62
C ILE A 72 -7.92 -15.23 12.71
N ASP A 73 -6.90 -15.14 11.86
CA ASP A 73 -6.57 -16.15 10.85
C ASP A 73 -6.06 -17.46 11.51
N THR A 74 -5.34 -17.39 12.64
CA THR A 74 -4.78 -18.55 13.34
C THR A 74 -5.58 -18.98 14.57
N ASN A 75 -6.58 -18.21 14.99
CA ASN A 75 -7.31 -18.39 16.25
C ASN A 75 -6.37 -18.49 17.47
N SER A 76 -5.24 -17.77 17.45
CA SER A 76 -4.23 -17.76 18.52
C SER A 76 -3.95 -16.35 19.01
N THR A 77 -3.50 -16.20 20.26
CA THR A 77 -3.13 -14.89 20.80
C THR A 77 -1.67 -14.59 20.47
N PHE A 78 -1.41 -13.47 19.80
CA PHE A 78 -0.05 -13.00 19.56
C PHE A 78 0.50 -12.43 20.87
N THR A 79 1.60 -12.99 21.35
CA THR A 79 2.38 -12.48 22.48
C THR A 79 3.79 -12.21 22.00
N TYR A 80 4.33 -11.05 22.35
CA TYR A 80 5.71 -10.70 22.01
C TYR A 80 6.69 -11.62 22.74
N ASP A 81 7.55 -12.29 21.97
CA ASP A 81 8.62 -13.13 22.49
C ASP A 81 10.01 -12.59 22.07
N PRO A 82 10.79 -12.03 23.02
CA PRO A 82 12.15 -11.59 22.76
C PRO A 82 13.11 -12.69 22.28
N ALA A 83 12.80 -13.98 22.53
CA ALA A 83 13.66 -15.08 22.10
C ALA A 83 13.69 -15.26 20.57
N LEU A 84 12.71 -14.71 19.85
CA LEU A 84 12.64 -14.75 18.38
C LEU A 84 13.41 -13.60 17.71
N ILE A 85 14.05 -12.71 18.49
CA ILE A 85 14.83 -11.61 17.91
C ILE A 85 16.08 -12.21 17.25
N GLY A 86 16.26 -11.94 15.96
CA GLY A 86 17.43 -12.40 15.20
C GLY A 86 17.40 -13.86 14.76
N THR A 87 16.31 -14.59 14.99
CA THR A 87 16.14 -15.98 14.53
C THR A 87 15.60 -16.08 13.10
N SER A 88 15.06 -14.98 12.56
CA SER A 88 14.54 -14.92 11.19
C SER A 88 15.66 -15.06 10.16
N ASP A 89 15.45 -15.89 9.15
CA ASP A 89 16.39 -16.02 8.02
C ASP A 89 16.25 -14.91 6.97
N ASN A 90 15.20 -14.09 7.05
CA ASN A 90 14.96 -13.04 6.08
C ASN A 90 16.01 -11.91 6.18
N ILE A 91 16.60 -11.56 5.03
CA ILE A 91 17.64 -10.54 4.92
C ILE A 91 17.17 -9.14 5.40
N MET A 92 15.91 -8.78 5.15
CA MET A 92 15.37 -7.48 5.55
C MET A 92 15.10 -7.41 7.06
N ASP A 93 14.76 -8.53 7.70
CA ASP A 93 14.64 -8.61 9.16
C ASP A 93 16.02 -8.47 9.81
N LYS A 94 17.02 -9.22 9.33
CA LYS A 94 18.42 -9.09 9.77
C LYS A 94 18.93 -7.67 9.58
N TRP A 95 18.64 -7.06 8.43
CA TRP A 95 19.02 -5.68 8.13
C TRP A 95 18.41 -4.67 9.10
N ILE A 96 17.08 -4.67 9.29
CA ILE A 96 16.44 -3.63 10.12
C ILE A 96 16.85 -3.77 11.59
N LEU A 97 17.10 -4.99 12.07
CA LEU A 97 17.65 -5.24 13.40
C LEU A 97 19.08 -4.71 13.52
N SER A 98 19.95 -5.03 12.55
CA SER A 98 21.32 -4.48 12.50
C SER A 98 21.31 -2.95 12.49
N TYR A 99 20.55 -2.36 11.57
CA TYR A 99 20.46 -0.90 11.41
C TYR A 99 19.91 -0.22 12.67
N SER A 100 18.97 -0.86 13.36
CA SER A 100 18.47 -0.38 14.65
C SER A 100 19.54 -0.43 15.74
N GLN A 101 20.35 -1.49 15.80
CA GLN A 101 21.42 -1.63 16.79
C GLN A 101 22.57 -0.65 16.54
N SER A 102 22.96 -0.48 15.27
CA SER A 102 23.89 0.58 14.83
C SER A 102 23.38 1.98 15.19
N LEU A 103 22.07 2.23 15.04
CA LEU A 103 21.44 3.48 15.48
C LEU A 103 21.50 3.65 17.00
N ILE A 104 21.11 2.65 17.78
CA ILE A 104 21.16 2.69 19.25
C ILE A 104 22.58 3.02 19.73
N LYS A 105 23.58 2.33 19.17
CA LYS A 105 25.00 2.56 19.46
C LYS A 105 25.40 4.00 19.17
N SER A 106 25.08 4.49 17.98
CA SER A 106 25.40 5.87 17.60
C SER A 106 24.66 6.90 18.45
N VAL A 107 23.39 6.66 18.83
CA VAL A 107 22.64 7.59 19.67
C VAL A 107 23.25 7.65 21.07
N LYS A 108 23.66 6.50 21.64
CA LYS A 108 24.33 6.44 22.95
C LYS A 108 25.60 7.30 22.97
N GLU A 109 26.48 7.10 21.99
CA GLU A 109 27.75 7.85 21.86
C GLU A 109 27.54 9.37 21.69
N GLU A 110 26.58 9.78 20.86
CA GLU A 110 26.33 11.19 20.58
C GLU A 110 25.59 11.89 21.74
N MET A 111 24.73 11.15 22.46
CA MET A 111 24.04 11.66 23.66
C MET A 111 25.02 11.84 24.83
N GLU A 112 26.00 10.95 25.01
CA GLU A 112 27.06 11.09 26.02
C GLU A 112 27.91 12.36 25.83
N THR A 113 28.04 12.83 24.58
CA THR A 113 28.79 14.03 24.21
C THR A 113 27.90 15.26 23.97
N TYR A 114 26.61 15.19 24.32
CA TYR A 114 25.61 16.24 24.14
C TYR A 114 25.43 16.73 22.69
N GLN A 115 25.75 15.90 21.68
CA GLN A 115 25.63 16.22 20.26
C GLN A 115 24.22 15.92 19.70
N LEU A 116 23.20 16.54 20.29
CA LEU A 116 21.78 16.34 19.93
C LEU A 116 21.47 16.63 18.46
N ASN A 117 22.17 17.60 17.86
CA ASN A 117 22.06 17.96 16.44
C ASN A 117 22.45 16.81 15.49
N ARG A 118 23.25 15.84 15.95
CA ARG A 118 23.63 14.65 15.17
C ARG A 118 22.69 13.46 15.39
N VAL A 119 22.02 13.42 16.54
CA VAL A 119 21.08 12.35 16.93
C VAL A 119 19.80 12.43 16.10
N VAL A 120 19.14 13.60 16.08
CA VAL A 120 17.81 13.72 15.46
C VAL A 120 17.80 13.37 13.97
N PRO A 121 18.74 13.85 13.12
CA PRO A 121 18.76 13.45 11.71
C PRO A 121 18.86 11.94 11.50
N LYS A 122 19.61 11.22 12.34
CA LYS A 122 19.72 9.75 12.30
C LYS A 122 18.38 9.09 12.66
N LEU A 123 17.68 9.59 13.67
CA LEU A 123 16.34 9.13 14.05
C LEU A 123 15.30 9.39 12.94
N LEU A 124 15.33 10.56 12.32
CA LEU A 124 14.42 10.88 11.20
C LEU A 124 14.69 9.97 9.99
N LYS A 125 15.96 9.75 9.66
CA LYS A 125 16.35 8.79 8.61
C LYS A 125 15.86 7.38 8.94
N PHE A 126 15.90 6.97 10.20
CA PHE A 126 15.39 5.68 10.62
C PHE A 126 13.89 5.50 10.34
N VAL A 127 13.07 6.53 10.57
CA VAL A 127 11.64 6.48 10.23
C VAL A 127 11.44 6.22 8.73
N ASP A 128 12.24 6.86 7.86
CA ASP A 128 12.23 6.59 6.42
C ASP A 128 12.63 5.15 6.10
N GLN A 129 13.72 4.65 6.69
CA GLN A 129 14.19 3.27 6.49
C GLN A 129 13.15 2.22 6.92
N LEU A 130 12.53 2.43 8.07
CA LEU A 130 11.47 1.56 8.58
C LEU A 130 10.25 1.57 7.67
N THR A 131 9.80 2.75 7.25
CA THR A 131 8.50 2.90 6.57
C THR A 131 8.58 2.63 5.08
N ASN A 132 9.55 3.22 4.40
CA ASN A 132 9.66 3.16 2.95
C ASN A 132 10.40 1.92 2.45
N TRP A 133 11.20 1.26 3.29
CA TRP A 133 11.94 0.07 2.90
C TRP A 133 11.46 -1.16 3.65
N TYR A 134 11.62 -1.24 4.97
CA TYR A 134 11.30 -2.45 5.71
C TYR A 134 9.81 -2.83 5.63
N VAL A 135 8.91 -1.93 6.06
CA VAL A 135 7.46 -2.20 6.07
C VAL A 135 6.94 -2.37 4.65
N ARG A 136 7.40 -1.57 3.66
CA ARG A 136 6.95 -1.64 2.26
C ARG A 136 7.28 -3.00 1.63
N LEU A 137 8.52 -3.48 1.80
CA LEU A 137 9.00 -4.72 1.19
C LEU A 137 8.44 -5.97 1.88
N ASN A 138 8.19 -5.90 3.19
CA ASN A 138 7.71 -7.05 3.96
C ASN A 138 6.19 -7.10 4.13
N ARG A 139 5.39 -6.30 3.41
CA ARG A 139 3.93 -6.27 3.57
C ARG A 139 3.26 -7.64 3.38
N ARG A 140 3.74 -8.46 2.45
CA ARG A 140 3.16 -9.80 2.20
C ARG A 140 3.43 -10.74 3.37
N ARG A 141 4.65 -10.71 3.90
CA ARG A 141 5.08 -11.47 5.09
C ARG A 141 4.29 -11.06 6.33
N LEU A 142 4.22 -9.75 6.59
CA LEU A 142 3.44 -9.17 7.70
C LEU A 142 1.94 -9.46 7.58
N LYS A 143 1.43 -9.76 6.38
CA LYS A 143 0.04 -10.14 6.12
C LYS A 143 -0.23 -11.65 6.22
N GLY A 144 0.78 -12.46 6.51
CA GLY A 144 0.67 -13.92 6.56
C GLY A 144 0.67 -14.65 5.22
N GLU A 145 0.96 -13.96 4.11
CA GLU A 145 0.89 -14.56 2.76
C GLU A 145 2.03 -15.53 2.45
N THR A 146 3.08 -15.55 3.29
CA THR A 146 4.28 -16.41 3.15
C THR A 146 4.31 -17.55 4.17
N GLY A 147 3.27 -17.69 5.00
CA GLY A 147 3.18 -18.70 6.05
C GLY A 147 3.04 -18.09 7.46
N ALA A 148 2.48 -18.87 8.39
CA ALA A 148 2.20 -18.40 9.74
C ALA A 148 3.47 -18.13 10.55
N GLU A 149 4.47 -19.01 10.47
CA GLU A 149 5.74 -18.86 11.20
C GLU A 149 6.55 -17.63 10.73
N ASP A 150 6.69 -17.47 9.41
CA ASP A 150 7.36 -16.30 8.82
C ASP A 150 6.64 -14.99 9.18
N CYS A 151 5.31 -15.01 9.25
CA CYS A 151 4.51 -13.87 9.71
C CYS A 151 4.83 -13.51 11.16
N VAL A 152 4.93 -14.50 12.06
CA VAL A 152 5.29 -14.27 13.47
C VAL A 152 6.68 -13.65 13.58
N HIS A 153 7.68 -14.17 12.84
CA HIS A 153 9.03 -13.59 12.81
C HIS A 153 9.02 -12.13 12.33
N ALA A 154 8.30 -11.83 11.26
CA ALA A 154 8.19 -10.47 10.72
C ALA A 154 7.46 -9.51 11.69
N LEU A 155 6.36 -9.96 12.33
CA LEU A 155 5.61 -9.17 13.32
C LEU A 155 6.45 -8.90 14.57
N THR A 156 7.18 -9.90 15.06
CA THR A 156 8.08 -9.77 16.22
C THR A 156 9.25 -8.82 15.92
N THR A 157 9.82 -8.90 14.72
CA THR A 157 10.87 -7.96 14.27
C THR A 157 10.34 -6.53 14.20
N LEU A 158 9.19 -6.32 13.55
CA LEU A 158 8.57 -5.00 13.46
C LEU A 158 8.20 -4.41 14.83
N TYR A 159 7.65 -5.24 15.73
CA TYR A 159 7.36 -4.84 17.10
C TYR A 159 8.63 -4.36 17.82
N THR A 160 9.69 -5.18 17.77
CA THR A 160 10.97 -4.90 18.46
C THR A 160 11.56 -3.57 18.00
N VAL A 161 11.59 -3.37 16.69
CA VAL A 161 12.12 -2.15 16.07
C VAL A 161 11.30 -0.91 16.45
N ILE A 162 9.96 -1.01 16.43
CA ILE A 162 9.10 0.09 16.84
C ILE A 162 9.28 0.41 18.33
N ASP A 163 9.41 -0.60 19.21
CA ASP A 163 9.67 -0.38 20.64
C ASP A 163 11.01 0.35 20.87
N TRP A 164 12.09 -0.11 20.22
CA TRP A 164 13.39 0.56 20.30
C TRP A 164 13.32 2.01 19.79
N MET A 165 12.70 2.25 18.63
CA MET A 165 12.53 3.59 18.10
C MET A 165 11.70 4.48 19.06
N ASN A 166 10.62 3.96 19.64
CA ASN A 166 9.81 4.71 20.60
C ASN A 166 10.64 5.12 21.82
N ARG A 167 11.48 4.22 22.36
CA ARG A 167 12.37 4.52 23.49
C ARG A 167 13.40 5.59 23.14
N LEU A 168 14.01 5.51 21.95
CA LEU A 168 14.97 6.52 21.48
C LEU A 168 14.32 7.88 21.22
N MET A 169 13.08 7.90 20.74
CA MET A 169 12.33 9.13 20.44
C MET A 169 11.67 9.76 21.67
N ALA A 170 11.53 9.03 22.78
CA ALA A 170 10.80 9.49 23.97
C ALA A 170 11.27 10.84 24.54
N PRO A 171 12.57 11.19 24.56
CA PRO A 171 13.02 12.51 25.00
C PRO A 171 12.57 13.65 24.06
N ALA A 172 12.44 13.37 22.77
CA ALA A 172 12.06 14.35 21.76
C ALA A 172 10.54 14.50 21.61
N THR A 173 9.81 13.39 21.57
CA THR A 173 8.36 13.31 21.30
C THR A 173 7.60 12.54 22.40
N PRO A 174 7.59 13.04 23.64
CA PRO A 174 7.13 12.27 24.79
C PRO A 174 5.67 11.81 24.72
N PHE A 175 4.77 12.65 24.20
CA PHE A 175 3.33 12.35 24.22
C PHE A 175 2.98 11.24 23.22
N LEU A 176 3.52 11.31 22.00
CA LEU A 176 3.32 10.29 20.98
C LEU A 176 3.93 8.96 21.43
N THR A 177 5.17 8.96 21.91
CA THR A 177 5.84 7.71 22.32
C THR A 177 5.12 7.05 23.49
N GLU A 178 4.63 7.82 24.45
CA GLU A 178 3.82 7.30 25.55
C GLU A 178 2.53 6.67 25.01
N HIS A 179 1.79 7.37 24.14
CA HIS A 179 0.57 6.83 23.54
C HIS A 179 0.80 5.51 22.79
N LEU A 180 1.87 5.41 22.00
CA LEU A 180 2.22 4.20 21.27
C LEU A 180 2.63 3.06 22.21
N TYR A 181 3.49 3.36 23.19
CA TYR A 181 3.99 2.40 24.17
C TYR A 181 2.88 1.81 25.03
N GLN A 182 1.93 2.62 25.49
CA GLN A 182 0.79 2.18 26.30
C GLN A 182 -0.05 1.10 25.62
N ASN A 183 -0.08 1.09 24.29
CA ASN A 183 -0.73 0.03 23.50
C ASN A 183 0.20 -1.16 23.26
N LEU A 184 1.47 -0.92 22.90
CA LEU A 184 2.45 -1.98 22.62
C LEU A 184 2.78 -2.82 23.85
N ARG A 185 2.80 -2.23 25.05
CA ARG A 185 3.08 -2.95 26.30
C ARG A 185 2.07 -4.06 26.58
N ARG A 186 0.84 -3.94 26.08
CA ARG A 186 -0.22 -4.98 26.23
C ARG A 186 0.13 -6.28 25.51
N LEU A 187 1.04 -6.24 24.55
CA LEU A 187 1.53 -7.39 23.81
C LEU A 187 2.72 -8.06 24.52
N GLN A 188 3.30 -7.42 25.54
CA GLN A 188 4.37 -8.01 26.33
C GLN A 188 3.82 -9.07 27.31
N PRO A 189 4.66 -9.98 27.81
CA PRO A 189 4.27 -10.87 28.91
C PRO A 189 3.71 -10.09 30.11
N ALA A 190 2.71 -10.66 30.81
CA ALA A 190 1.94 -9.98 31.85
C ALA A 190 2.79 -9.31 32.94
N ASN A 191 3.96 -9.89 33.25
CA ASN A 191 4.91 -9.36 34.25
C ASN A 191 5.72 -8.14 33.78
N LYS A 192 5.55 -7.66 32.54
CA LYS A 192 6.26 -6.52 31.95
C LYS A 192 5.33 -5.44 31.40
N GLN A 193 4.03 -5.50 31.69
CA GLN A 193 3.03 -4.58 31.11
C GLN A 193 2.86 -3.24 31.87
N ASP A 194 3.54 -3.05 33.00
CA ASP A 194 3.34 -1.87 33.85
C ASP A 194 4.28 -0.70 33.54
N GLY A 195 3.82 0.52 33.83
CA GLY A 195 4.62 1.75 33.78
C GLY A 195 4.46 2.61 32.51
N SER A 196 5.25 3.68 32.46
CA SER A 196 5.35 4.62 31.34
C SER A 196 6.65 4.38 30.58
N ILE A 197 6.69 4.76 29.29
CA ILE A 197 7.92 4.71 28.51
C ILE A 197 9.03 5.58 29.13
N HIS A 198 8.65 6.60 29.89
CA HIS A 198 9.60 7.52 30.54
C HIS A 198 10.32 6.92 31.75
N PHE A 199 9.90 5.73 32.22
CA PHE A 199 10.62 4.95 33.24
C PHE A 199 11.45 3.82 32.62
N GLN A 200 11.41 3.68 31.30
CA GLN A 200 12.16 2.66 30.60
C GLN A 200 13.56 3.15 30.27
N MET A 201 14.55 2.31 30.54
CA MET A 201 15.92 2.58 30.09
C MET A 201 16.00 2.52 28.56
N MET A 202 16.93 3.30 28.01
CA MET A 202 17.33 3.19 26.62
C MET A 202 17.76 1.73 26.35
N PRO A 203 17.40 1.15 25.18
CA PRO A 203 17.82 -0.21 24.86
C PRO A 203 19.35 -0.32 24.85
N GLU A 204 19.85 -1.43 25.38
CA GLU A 204 21.27 -1.74 25.33
C GLU A 204 21.65 -2.26 23.94
N VAL A 205 22.89 -1.93 23.52
CA VAL A 205 23.44 -2.37 22.25
C VAL A 205 23.75 -3.85 22.30
N ASN A 206 23.31 -4.59 21.30
CA ASN A 206 23.71 -5.96 21.07
C ASN A 206 24.55 -6.05 19.78
N ASP A 207 25.88 -6.04 19.92
CA ASP A 207 26.80 -6.08 18.78
C ASP A 207 26.66 -7.36 17.94
N SER A 208 26.10 -8.46 18.48
CA SER A 208 25.91 -9.71 17.69
C SER A 208 24.85 -9.58 16.59
N LEU A 209 23.95 -8.60 16.70
CA LEU A 209 22.94 -8.30 15.69
C LEU A 209 23.46 -7.34 14.62
N ILE A 210 24.62 -6.70 14.82
CA ILE A 210 25.18 -5.72 13.88
C ILE A 210 25.93 -6.46 12.75
N GLN A 211 25.36 -6.40 11.55
CA GLN A 211 25.83 -6.99 10.30
C GLN A 211 26.04 -5.89 9.25
N MET A 212 27.25 -5.31 9.26
CA MET A 212 27.61 -4.15 8.43
C MET A 212 27.60 -4.44 6.92
N ASP A 213 27.85 -5.68 6.53
CA ASP A 213 27.75 -6.17 5.16
C ASP A 213 26.31 -6.10 4.65
N ILE A 214 25.33 -6.53 5.45
CA ILE A 214 23.90 -6.43 5.12
C ILE A 214 23.47 -4.96 5.06
N GLU A 215 23.91 -4.12 6.01
CA GLU A 215 23.63 -2.69 5.98
C GLU A 215 24.14 -2.02 4.69
N ARG A 216 25.37 -2.34 4.27
CA ARG A 216 25.92 -1.86 2.99
C ARG A 216 25.14 -2.39 1.79
N ALA A 217 24.78 -3.67 1.78
CA ALA A 217 24.00 -4.27 0.70
C ALA A 217 22.65 -3.55 0.50
N VAL A 218 21.89 -3.33 1.57
CA VAL A 218 20.59 -2.65 1.50
C VAL A 218 20.73 -1.16 1.21
N SER A 219 21.79 -0.51 1.71
CA SER A 219 22.09 0.88 1.33
C SER A 219 22.38 1.00 -0.17
N ASN A 220 23.22 0.13 -0.73
CA ASN A 220 23.53 0.13 -2.15
C ASN A 220 22.30 -0.23 -3.00
N MET A 221 21.49 -1.20 -2.57
CA MET A 221 20.21 -1.54 -3.20
C MET A 221 19.27 -0.33 -3.24
N THR A 222 19.16 0.41 -2.14
CA THR A 222 18.35 1.62 -2.05
C THR A 222 18.79 2.66 -3.08
N THR A 223 20.11 2.90 -3.20
CA THR A 223 20.68 3.79 -4.21
C THR A 223 20.37 3.31 -5.64
N VAL A 224 20.55 2.02 -5.93
CA VAL A 224 20.21 1.44 -7.25
C VAL A 224 18.74 1.66 -7.59
N VAL A 225 17.83 1.41 -6.64
CA VAL A 225 16.39 1.60 -6.83
C VAL A 225 16.04 3.08 -7.03
N GLN A 226 16.66 4.00 -6.28
CA GLN A 226 16.43 5.44 -6.45
C GLN A 226 16.90 5.92 -7.83
N ILE A 227 18.10 5.51 -8.27
CA ILE A 227 18.61 5.82 -9.61
C ILE A 227 17.69 5.21 -10.68
N GLY A 228 17.32 3.93 -10.56
CA GLY A 228 16.44 3.26 -11.51
C GLY A 228 15.07 3.94 -11.65
N ARG A 229 14.49 4.43 -10.55
CA ARG A 229 13.26 5.23 -10.58
C ARG A 229 13.45 6.56 -11.28
N ALA A 230 14.52 7.29 -10.96
CA ALA A 230 14.83 8.55 -11.64
C ALA A 230 15.03 8.36 -13.15
N LEU A 231 15.65 7.25 -13.57
CA LEU A 231 15.81 6.88 -14.98
C LEU A 231 14.48 6.58 -15.67
N ARG A 232 13.57 5.85 -15.00
CA ARG A 232 12.21 5.63 -15.50
C ARG A 232 11.44 6.92 -15.66
N ASP A 233 11.46 7.77 -14.64
CA ASP A 233 10.74 9.05 -14.63
C ASP A 233 11.24 9.99 -15.74
N ARG A 234 12.55 10.01 -16.00
CA ARG A 234 13.15 10.78 -17.10
C ARG A 234 12.59 10.41 -18.47
N LYS A 235 12.19 9.14 -18.66
CA LYS A 235 11.57 8.63 -19.89
C LYS A 235 10.06 8.48 -19.79
N THR A 236 9.45 8.95 -18.69
CA THR A 236 8.01 8.84 -18.45
C THR A 236 7.53 7.38 -18.54
N LEU A 237 8.37 6.41 -18.14
CA LEU A 237 8.06 4.98 -18.19
C LEU A 237 7.35 4.55 -16.91
N PRO A 238 6.05 4.18 -16.94
CA PRO A 238 5.33 3.85 -15.72
C PRO A 238 5.81 2.54 -15.10
N GLU A 239 5.88 2.45 -13.76
CA GLU A 239 6.35 1.24 -13.05
C GLU A 239 5.56 -0.03 -13.36
N LYS A 240 4.33 0.11 -13.88
CA LYS A 240 3.47 -1.02 -14.29
C LYS A 240 4.08 -1.82 -15.43
N TYR A 241 4.86 -1.18 -16.31
CA TYR A 241 5.46 -1.85 -17.46
C TYR A 241 6.79 -2.48 -17.05
N PRO A 242 6.92 -3.81 -17.15
CA PRO A 242 8.19 -4.47 -16.89
C PRO A 242 9.23 -3.99 -17.90
N LEU A 243 10.46 -3.80 -17.44
CA LEU A 243 11.60 -3.51 -18.31
C LEU A 243 12.51 -4.73 -18.43
N PRO A 244 13.28 -4.87 -19.54
CA PRO A 244 14.06 -6.07 -19.77
C PRO A 244 15.11 -6.31 -18.69
N GLU A 245 15.90 -5.30 -18.39
CA GLU A 245 17.02 -5.46 -17.46
C GLU A 245 17.49 -4.12 -16.88
N ILE A 246 18.15 -4.23 -15.75
CA ILE A 246 19.00 -3.20 -15.17
C ILE A 246 20.41 -3.75 -15.04
N VAL A 247 21.41 -2.95 -15.41
CA VAL A 247 22.82 -3.27 -15.25
C VAL A 247 23.38 -2.41 -14.14
N VAL A 248 23.98 -3.05 -13.13
CA VAL A 248 24.64 -2.39 -12.02
C VAL A 248 26.14 -2.60 -12.15
N ILE A 249 26.86 -1.49 -12.28
CA ILE A 249 28.30 -1.48 -12.52
C ILE A 249 29.02 -0.89 -11.30
N ARG A 250 29.95 -1.66 -10.74
CA ARG A 250 30.87 -1.21 -9.68
C ARG A 250 32.25 -1.84 -9.83
N PRO A 251 33.33 -1.12 -9.48
CA PRO A 251 34.70 -1.64 -9.61
C PRO A 251 35.02 -2.79 -8.64
N GLU A 252 34.40 -2.82 -7.46
CA GLU A 252 34.73 -3.76 -6.40
C GLU A 252 33.80 -4.98 -6.41
N GLN A 253 34.36 -6.18 -6.64
CA GLN A 253 33.60 -7.43 -6.75
C GLN A 253 32.82 -7.78 -5.47
N VAL A 254 33.39 -7.50 -4.29
CA VAL A 254 32.74 -7.75 -3.00
C VAL A 254 31.39 -7.02 -2.90
N GLN A 255 31.32 -5.77 -3.37
CA GLN A 255 30.09 -4.98 -3.35
C GLN A 255 29.04 -5.50 -4.34
N LEU A 256 29.48 -6.10 -5.46
CA LEU A 256 28.59 -6.76 -6.40
C LEU A 256 28.00 -8.04 -5.78
N ASP A 257 28.81 -8.80 -5.03
CA ASP A 257 28.34 -10.01 -4.36
C ASP A 257 27.36 -9.69 -3.22
N GLU A 258 27.61 -8.62 -2.45
CA GLU A 258 26.64 -8.09 -1.47
C GLU A 258 25.29 -7.73 -2.14
N LEU A 259 25.32 -7.08 -3.31
CA LEU A 259 24.12 -6.70 -4.05
C LEU A 259 23.33 -7.89 -4.61
N LYS A 260 23.99 -9.01 -4.94
CA LYS A 260 23.31 -10.24 -5.41
C LYS A 260 22.35 -10.79 -4.35
N ILE A 261 22.69 -10.68 -3.07
CA ILE A 261 21.84 -11.16 -1.96
C ILE A 261 20.48 -10.43 -1.94
N VAL A 262 20.44 -9.19 -2.44
CA VAL A 262 19.25 -8.33 -2.48
C VAL A 262 18.70 -8.13 -3.91
N GLU A 263 19.14 -8.94 -4.87
CA GLU A 263 18.77 -8.85 -6.28
C GLU A 263 17.24 -8.88 -6.49
N THR A 264 16.56 -9.83 -5.84
CA THR A 264 15.10 -9.98 -5.95
C THR A 264 14.36 -8.70 -5.56
N TYR A 265 14.84 -7.99 -4.54
CA TYR A 265 14.22 -6.72 -4.14
C TYR A 265 14.44 -5.63 -5.20
N ILE A 266 15.61 -5.58 -5.84
CA ILE A 266 15.87 -4.64 -6.96
C ILE A 266 14.91 -4.95 -8.11
N MET A 267 14.76 -6.23 -8.48
CA MET A 267 13.87 -6.69 -9.54
C MET A 267 12.42 -6.29 -9.28
N GLU A 268 11.92 -6.54 -8.07
CA GLU A 268 10.55 -6.21 -7.69
C GLU A 268 10.33 -4.69 -7.62
N GLN A 269 11.25 -3.95 -7.01
CA GLN A 269 11.09 -2.50 -6.83
C GLN A 269 11.17 -1.72 -8.13
N LEU A 270 11.98 -2.19 -9.08
CA LEU A 270 12.12 -1.59 -10.40
C LEU A 270 11.36 -2.35 -11.47
N ASN A 271 10.53 -3.34 -11.13
CA ASN A 271 9.80 -4.18 -12.08
C ASN A 271 10.63 -4.48 -13.34
N VAL A 272 11.80 -5.09 -13.16
CA VAL A 272 12.70 -5.49 -14.24
C VAL A 272 12.79 -7.02 -14.31
N ARG A 273 12.97 -7.58 -15.51
CA ARG A 273 13.06 -9.04 -15.69
C ARG A 273 14.42 -9.61 -15.29
N LYS A 274 15.48 -8.80 -15.28
CA LYS A 274 16.83 -9.24 -14.95
C LYS A 274 17.66 -8.12 -14.30
N VAL A 275 18.52 -8.47 -13.35
CA VAL A 275 19.62 -7.61 -12.90
C VAL A 275 20.93 -8.21 -13.42
N THR A 276 21.79 -7.37 -13.99
CA THR A 276 23.12 -7.79 -14.42
C THR A 276 24.16 -7.01 -13.63
N PHE A 277 25.01 -7.72 -12.89
CA PHE A 277 26.12 -7.12 -12.15
C PHE A 277 27.39 -7.22 -12.99
N SER A 278 28.10 -6.10 -13.16
CA SER A 278 29.35 -6.06 -13.92
C SER A 278 30.40 -5.19 -13.23
N ALA A 279 31.67 -5.57 -13.33
CA ALA A 279 32.79 -4.70 -12.98
C ALA A 279 33.33 -3.91 -14.19
N ASP A 280 32.98 -4.35 -15.41
CA ASP A 280 33.45 -3.74 -16.64
C ASP A 280 32.45 -2.70 -17.16
N ARG A 281 32.89 -1.44 -17.16
CA ARG A 281 32.15 -0.30 -17.71
C ARG A 281 32.26 -0.21 -19.24
N SER A 282 33.39 -0.62 -19.80
CA SER A 282 33.69 -0.51 -21.23
C SER A 282 32.82 -1.46 -22.05
N ALA A 283 32.47 -2.62 -21.49
CA ALA A 283 31.58 -3.60 -22.11
C ALA A 283 30.21 -3.04 -22.56
N TYR A 284 29.75 -1.95 -21.95
CA TYR A 284 28.44 -1.35 -22.22
C TYR A 284 28.49 -0.07 -23.07
N GLY A 285 29.67 0.28 -23.62
CA GLY A 285 29.81 1.43 -24.53
C GLY A 285 29.37 2.76 -23.90
N VAL A 286 29.61 2.92 -22.59
CA VAL A 286 29.14 4.06 -21.82
C VAL A 286 30.06 5.26 -22.05
N GLU A 287 29.69 6.13 -22.99
CA GLU A 287 30.34 7.43 -23.20
C GLU A 287 29.82 8.46 -22.18
N LEU A 288 30.72 9.27 -21.62
CA LEU A 288 30.31 10.43 -20.82
C LEU A 288 30.06 11.62 -21.75
N LYS A 289 29.00 12.36 -21.48
CA LYS A 289 28.76 13.68 -22.05
C LYS A 289 28.55 14.68 -20.93
N ALA A 290 29.17 15.84 -21.02
CA ALA A 290 28.91 16.94 -20.10
C ALA A 290 27.88 17.89 -20.72
N GLU A 291 26.81 18.18 -19.97
CA GLU A 291 25.87 19.27 -20.27
C GLU A 291 26.09 20.40 -19.26
N PRO A 292 26.17 21.67 -19.68
CA PRO A 292 26.32 22.79 -18.76
C PRO A 292 25.06 23.03 -17.91
N GLU A 293 25.24 23.36 -16.63
CA GLU A 293 24.15 23.89 -15.81
C GLU A 293 23.86 25.35 -16.18
N ILE A 294 22.98 25.50 -17.18
CA ILE A 294 22.61 26.78 -17.79
C ILE A 294 22.22 27.85 -16.75
N PRO A 295 21.44 27.54 -15.68
CA PRO A 295 21.06 28.55 -14.68
C PRO A 295 22.26 29.09 -13.87
N ILE A 296 23.26 28.25 -13.59
CA ILE A 296 24.41 28.60 -12.75
C ILE A 296 25.43 29.35 -13.61
N LEU A 297 25.88 28.73 -14.69
CA LEU A 297 26.87 29.28 -15.60
C LEU A 297 26.35 30.53 -16.34
N GLY A 298 25.06 30.57 -16.67
CA GLY A 298 24.43 31.74 -17.28
C GLY A 298 24.43 32.96 -16.36
N LYS A 299 24.17 32.78 -15.06
CA LYS A 299 24.27 33.87 -14.06
C LYS A 299 25.70 34.35 -13.85
N ARG A 300 26.67 33.43 -13.86
CA ARG A 300 28.10 33.75 -13.61
C ARG A 300 28.77 34.45 -14.80
N LEU A 301 28.53 33.96 -16.02
CA LEU A 301 29.33 34.33 -17.21
C LEU A 301 28.55 35.14 -18.25
N GLY A 302 27.24 35.29 -18.12
CA GLY A 302 26.40 36.10 -19.01
C GLY A 302 26.60 35.75 -20.48
N LYS A 303 27.06 36.71 -21.30
CA LYS A 303 27.26 36.53 -22.75
C LYS A 303 28.35 35.51 -23.10
N GLN A 304 29.36 35.32 -22.23
CA GLN A 304 30.46 34.37 -22.45
C GLN A 304 30.03 32.91 -22.22
N ALA A 305 28.91 32.67 -21.52
CA ALA A 305 28.41 31.33 -21.20
C ALA A 305 28.11 30.51 -22.46
N LYS A 306 27.65 31.14 -23.55
CA LYS A 306 27.27 30.43 -24.78
C LYS A 306 28.46 29.75 -25.48
N ALA A 307 29.64 30.38 -25.44
CA ALA A 307 30.87 29.77 -25.96
C ALA A 307 31.32 28.61 -25.06
N LEU A 308 31.26 28.81 -23.74
CA LEU A 308 31.60 27.78 -22.77
C LEU A 308 30.68 26.54 -22.87
N PHE A 309 29.38 26.74 -23.11
CA PHE A 309 28.43 25.64 -23.30
C PHE A 309 28.79 24.74 -24.48
N ALA A 310 29.31 25.32 -25.57
CA ALA A 310 29.74 24.55 -26.73
C ALA A 310 31.01 23.74 -26.44
N GLU A 311 31.93 24.29 -25.66
CA GLU A 311 33.16 23.59 -25.25
C GLU A 311 32.88 22.47 -24.25
N ILE A 312 32.02 22.70 -23.25
CA ILE A 312 31.59 21.68 -22.29
C ILE A 312 30.97 20.47 -23.02
N ARG A 313 30.11 20.71 -24.01
CA ARG A 313 29.45 19.64 -24.78
C ARG A 313 30.38 18.85 -25.70
N LYS A 314 31.58 19.38 -25.98
CA LYS A 314 32.60 18.71 -26.81
C LYS A 314 33.60 17.89 -25.98
N MET A 315 33.55 17.97 -24.65
CA MET A 315 34.47 17.20 -23.79
C MET A 315 34.31 15.71 -24.05
N ASP A 316 35.44 15.01 -24.18
CA ASP A 316 35.49 13.56 -24.28
C ASP A 316 35.37 12.90 -22.89
N THR A 317 35.18 11.57 -22.88
CA THR A 317 35.02 10.80 -21.65
C THR A 317 36.19 11.01 -20.69
N ASP A 318 37.42 10.97 -21.18
CA ASP A 318 38.63 11.08 -20.37
C ASP A 318 38.76 12.44 -19.69
N THR A 319 38.40 13.53 -20.39
CA THR A 319 38.41 14.88 -19.82
C THR A 319 37.32 15.04 -18.76
N ILE A 320 36.14 14.43 -18.96
CA ILE A 320 35.06 14.44 -17.98
C ILE A 320 35.46 13.65 -16.73
N GLU A 321 36.16 12.52 -16.87
CA GLU A 321 36.65 11.74 -15.74
C GLU A 321 37.72 12.48 -14.93
N LYS A 322 38.64 13.19 -15.59
CA LYS A 322 39.61 14.07 -14.91
C LYS A 322 38.92 15.16 -14.11
N LEU A 323 37.92 15.82 -14.69
CA LEU A 323 37.13 16.82 -13.98
C LEU A 323 36.39 16.21 -12.77
N ARG A 324 35.95 14.96 -12.87
CA ARG A 324 35.30 14.23 -11.75
C ARG A 324 36.29 13.92 -10.62
N ALA A 325 37.52 13.53 -10.96
CA ALA A 325 38.56 13.20 -9.99
C ALA A 325 39.13 14.47 -9.31
N ASP A 326 39.44 15.50 -10.08
CA ASP A 326 40.09 16.72 -9.60
C ASP A 326 39.09 17.74 -9.03
N GLY A 327 37.81 17.58 -9.34
CA GLY A 327 36.69 18.42 -8.87
C GLY A 327 36.55 19.76 -9.57
N LYS A 328 37.59 20.20 -10.29
CA LYS A 328 37.63 21.46 -11.06
C LYS A 328 38.55 21.34 -12.28
N MET A 329 38.26 22.12 -13.33
CA MET A 329 39.06 22.16 -14.56
C MET A 329 38.89 23.50 -15.27
N VAL A 330 39.91 23.93 -16.02
CA VAL A 330 39.80 25.09 -16.91
C VAL A 330 39.33 24.64 -18.29
N VAL A 331 38.16 25.11 -18.73
CA VAL A 331 37.59 24.85 -20.07
C VAL A 331 37.29 26.20 -20.71
N GLY A 332 37.73 26.42 -21.95
CA GLY A 332 37.49 27.69 -22.66
C GLY A 332 37.99 28.94 -21.91
N GLY A 333 39.03 28.82 -21.09
CA GLY A 333 39.59 29.91 -20.29
C GLY A 333 38.87 30.22 -18.96
N HIS A 334 37.86 29.42 -18.59
CA HIS A 334 37.11 29.59 -17.34
C HIS A 334 37.27 28.36 -16.43
N GLU A 335 37.43 28.58 -15.13
CA GLU A 335 37.39 27.49 -14.14
C GLU A 335 35.95 27.01 -13.98
N ILE A 336 35.73 25.72 -14.28
CA ILE A 336 34.49 24.99 -14.11
C ILE A 336 34.65 24.04 -12.94
N THR A 337 33.66 24.01 -12.05
CA THR A 337 33.56 22.99 -10.99
C THR A 337 32.56 21.90 -11.36
N LYS A 338 32.66 20.75 -10.70
CA LYS A 338 31.71 19.62 -10.89
C LYS A 338 30.23 20.00 -10.73
N ASP A 339 29.93 21.03 -9.93
CA ASP A 339 28.55 21.46 -9.64
C ASP A 339 27.98 22.37 -10.74
N GLU A 340 28.81 22.79 -11.70
CA GLU A 340 28.42 23.62 -12.85
C GLU A 340 28.18 22.82 -14.13
N ILE A 341 28.39 21.50 -14.07
CA ILE A 341 28.13 20.59 -15.19
C ILE A 341 27.28 19.42 -14.73
N ARG A 342 26.41 18.96 -15.62
CA ARG A 342 25.64 17.74 -15.47
C ARG A 342 26.23 16.68 -16.40
N ILE A 343 26.75 15.61 -15.81
CA ILE A 343 27.25 14.48 -16.57
C ILE A 343 26.05 13.61 -16.98
N GLN A 344 25.95 13.32 -18.27
CA GLN A 344 25.02 12.37 -18.86
C GLN A 344 25.81 11.17 -19.36
N PHE A 345 25.24 9.99 -19.15
CA PHE A 345 25.78 8.75 -19.67
C PHE A 345 25.03 8.42 -20.94
N ASN A 346 25.76 8.21 -22.03
CA ASN A 346 25.17 7.83 -23.31
C ASN A 346 25.69 6.43 -23.66
N ALA A 347 24.87 5.41 -23.39
CA ALA A 347 25.20 4.04 -23.74
C ALA A 347 24.72 3.77 -25.16
N LYS A 348 25.65 3.73 -26.12
CA LYS A 348 25.34 3.34 -27.51
C LYS A 348 25.55 1.84 -27.67
N SER A 349 24.53 1.14 -28.15
CA SER A 349 24.62 -0.23 -28.67
C SER A 349 24.14 -0.19 -30.11
N GLU A 350 25.01 -0.53 -31.07
CA GLU A 350 24.68 -0.71 -32.49
C GLU A 350 23.70 0.33 -33.09
N GLY A 351 23.90 1.62 -32.81
CA GLY A 351 23.11 2.70 -33.41
C GLY A 351 21.73 2.97 -32.78
N THR A 352 21.30 2.21 -31.76
CA THR A 352 20.06 2.46 -31.01
C THR A 352 20.37 2.71 -29.52
N VAL A 353 19.79 3.76 -28.93
CA VAL A 353 19.94 4.02 -27.49
C VAL A 353 19.11 2.99 -26.72
N LYS A 354 19.75 1.88 -26.35
CA LYS A 354 19.13 0.77 -25.62
C LYS A 354 19.00 1.07 -24.12
N TYR A 355 19.98 1.78 -23.55
CA TYR A 355 20.04 2.06 -22.11
C TYR A 355 20.01 3.54 -21.81
N GLU A 356 19.30 3.89 -20.75
CA GLU A 356 19.46 5.13 -20.02
C GLU A 356 20.35 4.90 -18.81
N ALA A 357 21.09 5.92 -18.40
CA ALA A 357 22.16 5.71 -17.44
C ALA A 357 22.33 6.90 -16.49
N ASP A 358 22.63 6.57 -15.24
CA ASP A 358 22.95 7.53 -14.19
C ASP A 358 23.93 6.91 -13.19
N SER A 359 24.57 7.76 -12.37
CA SER A 359 25.53 7.29 -11.38
C SER A 359 25.47 8.07 -10.08
N GLU A 360 25.80 7.40 -8.99
CA GLU A 360 26.05 8.03 -7.69
C GLU A 360 27.38 7.50 -7.12
N GLY A 361 28.36 8.38 -6.93
CA GLY A 361 29.70 7.97 -6.52
C GLY A 361 30.32 6.98 -7.52
N SER A 362 30.75 5.81 -7.04
CA SER A 362 31.31 4.72 -7.86
C SER A 362 30.26 3.78 -8.45
N LEU A 363 28.97 3.96 -8.12
CA LEU A 363 27.86 3.16 -8.62
C LEU A 363 27.36 3.73 -9.95
N LEU A 364 27.43 2.95 -11.01
CA LEU A 364 26.80 3.25 -12.29
C LEU A 364 25.65 2.29 -12.54
N VAL A 365 24.51 2.83 -12.96
CA VAL A 365 23.30 2.06 -13.24
C VAL A 365 22.85 2.35 -14.67
N LEU A 366 22.63 1.28 -15.43
CA LEU A 366 22.07 1.33 -16.78
C LEU A 366 20.70 0.66 -16.77
N LEU A 367 19.67 1.35 -17.24
CA LEU A 367 18.32 0.82 -17.35
C LEU A 367 17.96 0.62 -18.83
N ASN A 368 17.63 -0.62 -19.19
CA ASN A 368 17.18 -0.92 -20.55
C ASN A 368 15.74 -0.41 -20.73
N ILE A 369 15.54 0.49 -21.69
CA ILE A 369 14.24 1.14 -21.96
C ILE A 369 13.51 0.55 -23.17
N SER A 370 14.08 -0.49 -23.80
CA SER A 370 13.46 -1.16 -24.96
C SER A 370 12.31 -2.06 -24.52
N LEU A 371 11.07 -1.60 -24.75
CA LEU A 371 9.87 -2.39 -24.50
C LEU A 371 9.56 -3.33 -25.67
N SER A 372 9.26 -4.59 -25.35
CA SER A 372 8.70 -5.59 -26.27
C SER A 372 7.18 -5.61 -26.15
N GLN A 373 6.50 -6.17 -27.15
CA GLN A 373 5.04 -6.26 -27.14
C GLN A 373 4.50 -7.00 -25.91
N ASP A 374 5.11 -8.13 -25.55
CA ASP A 374 4.76 -8.92 -24.36
C ASP A 374 4.87 -8.11 -23.05
N MET A 375 5.86 -7.24 -22.92
CA MET A 375 6.00 -6.36 -21.76
C MET A 375 4.93 -5.25 -21.73
N ILE A 376 4.53 -4.77 -22.90
CA ILE A 376 3.43 -3.79 -23.02
C ILE A 376 2.11 -4.46 -22.61
N ASP A 377 1.84 -5.66 -23.11
CA ASP A 377 0.63 -6.44 -22.81
C ASP A 377 0.54 -6.73 -21.30
N GLU A 378 1.65 -7.13 -20.68
CA GLU A 378 1.73 -7.31 -19.23
C GLU A 378 1.44 -6.00 -18.47
N GLY A 379 2.01 -4.88 -18.91
CA GLY A 379 1.76 -3.56 -18.30
C GLY A 379 0.29 -3.13 -18.40
N VAL A 380 -0.36 -3.38 -19.53
CA VAL A 380 -1.79 -3.12 -19.75
C VAL A 380 -2.64 -4.02 -18.85
N SER A 381 -2.30 -5.30 -18.69
CA SER A 381 -3.01 -6.20 -17.77
C SER A 381 -2.97 -5.70 -16.32
N ARG A 382 -1.81 -5.17 -15.87
CA ARG A 382 -1.66 -4.56 -14.53
C ARG A 382 -2.43 -3.25 -14.42
N GLU A 383 -2.61 -2.52 -15.51
CA GLU A 383 -3.48 -1.35 -15.51
C GLU A 383 -4.94 -1.74 -15.26
N VAL A 384 -5.44 -2.80 -15.91
CA VAL A 384 -6.79 -3.34 -15.66
C VAL A 384 -6.96 -3.69 -14.18
N VAL A 385 -6.02 -4.45 -13.61
CA VAL A 385 -6.02 -4.78 -12.17
C VAL A 385 -6.11 -3.52 -11.30
N ASN A 386 -5.30 -2.49 -11.60
CA ASN A 386 -5.32 -1.23 -10.85
C ASN A 386 -6.67 -0.51 -10.96
N ARG A 387 -7.33 -0.50 -12.12
CA ARG A 387 -8.68 0.09 -12.28
C ARG A 387 -9.71 -0.65 -11.43
N VAL A 388 -9.69 -1.98 -11.45
CA VAL A 388 -10.56 -2.81 -10.61
C VAL A 388 -10.33 -2.54 -9.12
N GLN A 389 -9.08 -2.48 -8.68
CA GLN A 389 -8.75 -2.20 -7.27
C GLN A 389 -9.17 -0.79 -6.84
N LYS A 390 -9.01 0.22 -7.71
CA LYS A 390 -9.52 1.58 -7.47
C LYS A 390 -11.04 1.59 -7.34
N LEU A 391 -11.74 0.84 -8.19
CA LEU A 391 -13.20 0.70 -8.11
C LEU A 391 -13.63 0.06 -6.80
N LYS A 392 -13.00 -1.05 -6.39
CA LYS A 392 -13.26 -1.70 -5.09
C LYS A 392 -13.08 -0.73 -3.92
N LYS A 393 -12.01 0.07 -3.95
CA LYS A 393 -11.75 1.10 -2.93
C LYS A 393 -12.80 2.21 -2.94
N LYS A 394 -13.23 2.67 -4.12
CA LYS A 394 -14.29 3.70 -4.27
C LYS A 394 -15.64 3.19 -3.76
N ALA A 395 -15.93 1.90 -3.97
CA ALA A 395 -17.09 1.21 -3.42
C ALA A 395 -17.00 0.92 -1.91
N LYS A 396 -15.90 1.33 -1.23
CA LYS A 396 -15.66 1.13 0.20
C LYS A 396 -15.66 -0.34 0.65
N LEU A 397 -15.35 -1.26 -0.28
CA LEU A 397 -15.24 -2.69 0.02
C LEU A 397 -14.00 -2.96 0.88
N VAL A 398 -14.14 -3.91 1.81
CA VAL A 398 -13.03 -4.44 2.62
C VAL A 398 -12.52 -5.75 2.01
N VAL A 399 -11.31 -6.17 2.41
CA VAL A 399 -10.62 -7.33 1.80
C VAL A 399 -11.37 -8.64 2.02
N THR A 400 -12.18 -8.72 3.07
CA THR A 400 -13.01 -9.89 3.41
C THR A 400 -14.30 -9.98 2.60
N ASP A 401 -14.64 -8.95 1.81
CA ASP A 401 -15.88 -8.95 1.03
C ASP A 401 -15.73 -9.85 -0.20
N GLU A 402 -16.59 -10.86 -0.31
CA GLU A 402 -16.76 -11.63 -1.54
C GLU A 402 -17.44 -10.76 -2.60
N VAL A 403 -16.82 -10.64 -3.76
CA VAL A 403 -17.33 -9.81 -4.86
C VAL A 403 -17.05 -10.43 -6.22
N THR A 404 -17.93 -10.13 -7.18
CA THR A 404 -17.78 -10.44 -8.59
C THR A 404 -17.59 -9.16 -9.39
N VAL A 405 -16.60 -9.16 -10.27
CA VAL A 405 -16.23 -8.02 -11.11
C VAL A 405 -16.62 -8.35 -12.55
N PHE A 406 -17.60 -7.62 -13.06
CA PHE A 406 -18.02 -7.68 -14.46
C PHE A 406 -17.25 -6.66 -15.27
N TYR A 407 -16.81 -7.05 -16.47
CA TYR A 407 -16.15 -6.14 -17.40
C TYR A 407 -16.72 -6.23 -18.81
N GLN A 408 -16.70 -5.10 -19.49
CA GLN A 408 -16.99 -5.01 -20.91
C GLN A 408 -15.97 -4.14 -21.61
N THR A 409 -15.55 -4.59 -22.79
CA THR A 409 -14.68 -3.85 -23.68
C THR A 409 -15.04 -4.21 -25.12
N PRO A 410 -14.94 -3.26 -26.07
CA PRO A 410 -14.98 -3.59 -27.49
C PRO A 410 -13.91 -4.63 -27.84
N LYS A 411 -14.19 -5.47 -28.85
CA LYS A 411 -13.19 -6.39 -29.41
C LYS A 411 -12.01 -5.59 -29.95
N GLY A 412 -10.79 -6.06 -29.67
CA GLY A 412 -9.55 -5.44 -30.10
C GLY A 412 -8.45 -5.64 -29.07
N TYR A 413 -7.40 -4.84 -29.16
CA TYR A 413 -6.16 -5.01 -28.38
C TYR A 413 -6.38 -5.20 -26.87
N LEU A 414 -7.24 -4.39 -26.24
CA LEU A 414 -7.51 -4.51 -24.79
C LEU A 414 -8.21 -5.84 -24.44
N ASP A 415 -9.14 -6.28 -25.30
CA ASP A 415 -9.86 -7.54 -25.11
C ASP A 415 -8.92 -8.74 -25.24
N ASP A 416 -8.01 -8.69 -26.22
CA ASP A 416 -6.98 -9.70 -26.44
C ASP A 416 -6.05 -9.79 -25.22
N VAL A 417 -5.56 -8.66 -24.72
CA VAL A 417 -4.69 -8.61 -23.53
C VAL A 417 -5.41 -9.15 -22.29
N ILE A 418 -6.67 -8.76 -22.06
CA ILE A 418 -7.43 -9.26 -20.91
C ILE A 418 -7.63 -10.78 -21.02
N THR A 419 -7.90 -11.29 -22.23
CA THR A 419 -8.09 -12.71 -22.48
C THR A 419 -6.79 -13.50 -22.26
N SER A 420 -5.67 -13.03 -22.82
CA SER A 420 -4.36 -13.67 -22.67
C SER A 420 -3.82 -13.65 -21.23
N HIS A 421 -4.20 -12.65 -20.42
CA HIS A 421 -3.76 -12.51 -19.03
C HIS A 421 -4.87 -12.76 -18.00
N PHE A 422 -5.96 -13.43 -18.39
CA PHE A 422 -7.17 -13.57 -17.58
C PHE A 422 -6.90 -14.13 -16.18
N GLU A 423 -6.16 -15.25 -16.08
CA GLU A 423 -5.83 -15.88 -14.80
C GLU A 423 -4.99 -14.97 -13.89
N LYS A 424 -4.02 -14.25 -14.47
CA LYS A 424 -3.18 -13.29 -13.73
C LYS A 424 -4.01 -12.14 -13.19
N ILE A 425 -4.93 -11.61 -13.98
CA ILE A 425 -5.84 -10.53 -13.58
C ILE A 425 -6.75 -11.02 -12.45
N GLN A 426 -7.41 -12.17 -12.63
CA GLN A 426 -8.34 -12.75 -11.65
C GLN A 426 -7.65 -13.01 -10.30
N SER A 427 -6.46 -13.62 -10.33
CA SER A 427 -5.65 -13.86 -9.13
C SER A 427 -5.26 -12.56 -8.42
N ALA A 428 -4.84 -11.54 -9.19
CA ALA A 428 -4.42 -10.25 -8.63
C ALA A 428 -5.57 -9.42 -8.03
N ILE A 429 -6.79 -9.55 -8.56
CA ILE A 429 -7.97 -8.83 -8.01
C ILE A 429 -8.59 -9.52 -6.79
N ARG A 430 -8.27 -10.82 -6.58
CA ARG A 430 -8.86 -11.70 -5.55
C ARG A 430 -10.39 -11.65 -5.56
N ALA A 431 -10.96 -11.81 -6.75
CA ALA A 431 -12.39 -11.74 -7.00
C ALA A 431 -12.69 -12.48 -8.32
N THR A 432 -13.92 -12.95 -8.48
CA THR A 432 -14.38 -13.52 -9.77
C THR A 432 -14.38 -12.43 -10.83
N PHE A 433 -13.80 -12.69 -12.00
CA PHE A 433 -13.69 -11.72 -13.09
C PHE A 433 -14.43 -12.22 -14.32
N VAL A 434 -15.46 -11.52 -14.79
CA VAL A 434 -16.37 -12.05 -15.83
C VAL A 434 -16.61 -11.05 -16.95
N LYS A 435 -16.49 -11.53 -18.18
CA LYS A 435 -16.81 -10.78 -19.40
C LYS A 435 -18.31 -10.87 -19.70
N SER A 436 -19.12 -10.03 -19.07
CA SER A 436 -20.55 -9.93 -19.37
C SER A 436 -21.12 -8.61 -18.88
N ASP A 437 -22.34 -8.29 -19.31
CA ASP A 437 -23.19 -7.36 -18.56
C ASP A 437 -23.34 -7.87 -17.12
N CYS A 438 -23.35 -6.95 -16.16
CA CYS A 438 -23.78 -7.29 -14.82
C CYS A 438 -25.29 -7.62 -14.87
N PRO A 439 -25.70 -8.80 -14.40
CA PRO A 439 -27.11 -9.18 -14.42
C PRO A 439 -27.96 -8.16 -13.66
N GLY A 440 -29.17 -7.84 -14.14
CA GLY A 440 -30.04 -6.83 -13.51
C GLY A 440 -30.45 -7.14 -12.06
N TYR A 441 -30.27 -8.38 -11.61
CA TYR A 441 -30.51 -8.81 -10.22
C TYR A 441 -29.28 -8.65 -9.29
N ALA A 442 -28.12 -8.31 -9.83
CA ALA A 442 -26.89 -8.23 -9.05
C ALA A 442 -26.83 -6.94 -8.21
N ASP A 443 -26.35 -7.05 -6.98
CA ASP A 443 -26.19 -5.91 -6.07
C ASP A 443 -24.95 -5.08 -6.43
N VAL A 444 -25.09 -4.15 -7.38
CA VAL A 444 -23.97 -3.36 -7.88
C VAL A 444 -23.52 -2.34 -6.84
N CYS A 445 -22.32 -2.55 -6.30
CA CYS A 445 -21.70 -1.69 -5.29
C CYS A 445 -20.88 -0.55 -5.92
N GLY A 446 -20.53 -0.68 -7.19
CA GLY A 446 -19.78 0.33 -7.92
C GLY A 446 -19.76 0.09 -9.42
N THR A 447 -19.77 1.18 -10.17
CA THR A 447 -19.62 1.19 -11.63
C THR A 447 -18.61 2.25 -12.02
N THR A 448 -17.78 1.96 -13.02
CA THR A 448 -16.96 2.95 -13.68
C THR A 448 -16.84 2.63 -15.16
N GLU A 449 -16.87 3.69 -15.95
CA GLU A 449 -16.51 3.68 -17.36
C GLU A 449 -15.17 4.41 -17.46
N GLU A 450 -14.15 3.74 -17.99
CA GLU A 450 -12.78 4.25 -18.03
C GLU A 450 -12.26 4.23 -19.46
N GLU A 451 -11.82 5.39 -19.94
CA GLU A 451 -11.10 5.49 -21.21
C GLU A 451 -9.64 5.05 -21.00
N MET A 452 -9.24 3.99 -21.69
CA MET A 452 -7.86 3.54 -21.73
C MET A 452 -7.13 4.30 -22.83
N LYS A 453 -6.10 5.08 -22.45
CA LYS A 453 -5.27 5.90 -23.35
C LYS A 453 -3.80 5.55 -23.17
N GLY A 454 -3.06 5.55 -24.27
CA GLY A 454 -1.60 5.36 -24.27
C GLY A 454 -1.08 5.27 -25.70
N GLU A 455 0.22 5.45 -25.90
CA GLU A 455 0.87 5.33 -27.23
C GLU A 455 0.60 3.97 -27.90
N PHE A 456 0.31 2.96 -27.10
CA PHE A 456 0.04 1.59 -27.55
C PHE A 456 -1.42 1.34 -27.95
N PHE A 457 -2.34 2.24 -27.62
CA PHE A 457 -3.74 2.15 -28.04
C PHE A 457 -3.94 2.92 -29.35
N LYS A 458 -4.00 2.20 -30.48
CA LYS A 458 -4.25 2.79 -31.80
C LYS A 458 -5.60 3.52 -31.89
N THR A 459 -6.57 3.10 -31.09
CA THR A 459 -7.91 3.69 -30.99
C THR A 459 -8.29 3.87 -29.53
N LYS A 460 -9.15 4.86 -29.22
CA LYS A 460 -9.75 4.99 -27.89
C LYS A 460 -10.56 3.73 -27.58
N THR A 461 -10.24 3.05 -26.49
CA THR A 461 -10.98 1.88 -26.02
C THR A 461 -11.57 2.16 -24.65
N VAL A 462 -12.85 1.82 -24.48
CA VAL A 462 -13.59 2.01 -23.23
C VAL A 462 -13.63 0.68 -22.48
N LEU A 463 -13.30 0.73 -21.19
CA LEU A 463 -13.43 -0.38 -20.26
C LEU A 463 -14.54 -0.06 -19.26
N ASN A 464 -15.65 -0.79 -19.36
CA ASN A 464 -16.73 -0.73 -18.36
C ASN A 464 -16.44 -1.76 -17.28
N LEU A 465 -16.49 -1.34 -16.02
CA LEU A 465 -16.33 -2.21 -14.86
C LEU A 465 -17.50 -2.03 -13.90
N GLN A 466 -18.06 -3.15 -13.45
CA GLN A 466 -19.08 -3.20 -12.42
C GLN A 466 -18.65 -4.19 -11.35
N VAL A 467 -18.79 -3.81 -10.08
CA VAL A 467 -18.52 -4.71 -8.94
C VAL A 467 -19.83 -4.97 -8.22
N ALA A 468 -20.14 -6.24 -8.02
CA ALA A 468 -21.32 -6.69 -7.29
C ALA A 468 -20.94 -7.56 -6.09
N HIS A 469 -21.76 -7.52 -5.04
CA HIS A 469 -21.57 -8.36 -3.86
C HIS A 469 -21.83 -9.85 -4.17
N GLY A 470 -21.01 -10.71 -3.56
CA GLY A 470 -21.10 -12.16 -3.67
C GLY A 470 -20.39 -12.75 -4.90
N THR A 471 -20.33 -14.08 -4.92
CA THR A 471 -19.86 -14.87 -6.06
C THR A 471 -21.03 -15.14 -7.00
N ILE A 472 -21.04 -14.50 -8.17
CA ILE A 472 -22.11 -14.60 -9.17
C ILE A 472 -21.57 -15.38 -10.36
N ASP A 473 -22.21 -16.50 -10.68
CA ASP A 473 -21.98 -17.24 -11.92
C ASP A 473 -23.05 -16.86 -12.95
N PRO A 474 -22.70 -16.11 -14.01
CA PRO A 474 -23.66 -15.71 -15.03
C PRO A 474 -24.10 -16.87 -15.95
N SER A 475 -23.44 -18.04 -15.88
CA SER A 475 -23.82 -19.25 -16.61
C SER A 475 -24.75 -20.18 -15.83
N ALA A 476 -24.86 -19.97 -14.51
CA ALA A 476 -25.77 -20.75 -13.68
C ALA A 476 -27.23 -20.36 -13.96
N PRO A 477 -28.15 -21.33 -14.14
CA PRO A 477 -29.58 -21.03 -14.13
C PRO A 477 -29.92 -20.38 -12.78
N VAL A 478 -30.77 -19.35 -12.78
CA VAL A 478 -31.26 -18.69 -11.56
C VAL A 478 -31.78 -19.80 -10.62
N PRO A 479 -31.15 -20.05 -9.46
CA PRO A 479 -31.49 -21.23 -8.69
C PRO A 479 -32.87 -21.05 -8.05
N LEU A 480 -33.81 -21.90 -8.41
CA LEU A 480 -35.07 -22.13 -7.69
C LEU A 480 -34.98 -23.54 -7.07
N CYS A 481 -34.87 -23.62 -5.75
CA CYS A 481 -34.94 -24.89 -5.03
C CYS A 481 -36.30 -25.03 -4.35
N VAL A 482 -37.08 -26.02 -4.78
CA VAL A 482 -38.34 -26.43 -4.12
C VAL A 482 -38.15 -27.86 -3.64
N LYS A 483 -38.33 -28.11 -2.34
CA LYS A 483 -38.49 -29.47 -1.79
C LYS A 483 -39.94 -29.63 -1.36
N SER A 484 -40.66 -30.59 -1.95
CA SER A 484 -41.98 -31.01 -1.48
C SER A 484 -41.91 -32.44 -0.94
N SER A 485 -42.70 -32.73 0.09
CA SER A 485 -43.26 -34.07 0.26
C SER A 485 -44.68 -33.96 0.83
N THR A 486 -45.57 -34.64 0.13
CA THR A 486 -46.99 -34.96 0.39
C THR A 486 -47.27 -35.28 1.86
N ASP A 487 -48.41 -34.98 2.49
CA ASP A 487 -49.80 -34.95 2.03
C ASP A 487 -50.62 -34.06 2.98
N SER A 488 -51.74 -33.53 2.48
CA SER A 488 -52.79 -32.80 3.22
C SER A 488 -52.41 -31.43 3.81
N GLY A 489 -52.85 -30.38 3.10
CA GLY A 489 -53.11 -29.05 3.66
C GLY A 489 -51.89 -28.18 3.97
N VAL A 490 -50.80 -28.33 3.23
CA VAL A 490 -49.49 -27.78 3.60
C VAL A 490 -49.26 -26.38 3.03
N THR A 491 -49.00 -25.43 3.93
CA THR A 491 -48.38 -24.13 3.66
C THR A 491 -47.04 -24.29 2.96
N THR A 492 -46.90 -23.79 1.74
CA THR A 492 -45.62 -23.78 1.01
C THR A 492 -44.72 -22.67 1.55
N LEU A 493 -43.67 -23.02 2.30
CA LEU A 493 -42.66 -22.05 2.73
C LEU A 493 -41.70 -21.76 1.57
N LEU A 494 -41.64 -20.50 1.14
CA LEU A 494 -40.64 -20.01 0.18
C LEU A 494 -39.45 -19.47 0.98
N GLU A 495 -38.39 -20.26 1.14
CA GLU A 495 -37.15 -19.73 1.69
C GLU A 495 -36.38 -18.97 0.62
N ASN A 496 -36.09 -17.70 0.93
CA ASN A 496 -35.16 -16.86 0.19
C ASN A 496 -33.87 -16.76 1.02
N PRO A 497 -32.97 -17.76 0.95
CA PRO A 497 -31.83 -17.85 1.86
C PRO A 497 -30.81 -16.70 1.72
N LYS A 498 -30.99 -15.82 0.72
CA LYS A 498 -30.21 -14.58 0.54
C LYS A 498 -31.12 -13.36 0.28
N GLY A 499 -32.30 -13.34 0.88
CA GLY A 499 -33.21 -12.20 1.09
C GLY A 499 -33.20 -11.04 0.09
N ARG A 500 -33.60 -11.25 -1.18
CA ARG A 500 -33.92 -10.16 -2.15
C ARG A 500 -35.08 -10.46 -3.14
N PRO A 501 -35.80 -9.44 -3.64
CA PRO A 501 -37.18 -9.55 -4.16
C PRO A 501 -37.29 -10.20 -5.54
N ALA A 502 -38.34 -11.02 -5.75
CA ALA A 502 -38.72 -11.58 -7.04
C ALA A 502 -39.83 -10.72 -7.67
N GLN A 503 -39.63 -10.22 -8.89
CA GLN A 503 -40.59 -9.28 -9.51
C GLN A 503 -41.76 -9.92 -10.26
N LYS A 504 -41.71 -11.23 -10.57
CA LYS A 504 -42.86 -11.99 -11.08
C LYS A 504 -42.57 -13.48 -11.04
N ILE A 505 -43.43 -14.26 -10.39
CA ILE A 505 -43.32 -15.71 -10.32
C ILE A 505 -44.61 -16.31 -10.92
N THR A 506 -44.47 -17.12 -11.96
CA THR A 506 -45.59 -17.86 -12.57
C THR A 506 -45.48 -19.32 -12.16
N VAL A 507 -46.40 -19.80 -11.33
CA VAL A 507 -46.41 -21.20 -10.87
C VAL A 507 -47.43 -21.97 -11.69
N LYS A 508 -47.02 -23.12 -12.27
CA LYS A 508 -47.91 -24.03 -12.99
C LYS A 508 -48.21 -25.23 -12.11
N SER A 509 -49.49 -25.40 -11.75
CA SER A 509 -49.98 -26.65 -11.16
C SER A 509 -50.02 -27.73 -12.25
N CYS A 510 -49.28 -28.83 -12.05
CA CYS A 510 -49.40 -30.03 -12.88
C CYS A 510 -49.90 -31.16 -11.99
N GLY A 511 -51.23 -31.31 -11.92
CA GLY A 511 -51.91 -32.44 -11.31
C GLY A 511 -53.14 -32.80 -12.14
N GLU A 512 -53.31 -34.09 -12.42
CA GLU A 512 -54.44 -34.62 -13.18
C GLU A 512 -55.73 -34.36 -12.38
N SER A 513 -56.71 -33.69 -13.01
CA SER A 513 -58.02 -33.31 -12.48
C SER A 513 -58.13 -32.05 -11.60
N ALA A 514 -57.73 -30.89 -12.12
CA ALA A 514 -58.38 -29.61 -11.75
C ALA A 514 -58.23 -28.61 -12.89
N GLN A 515 -59.30 -27.85 -13.17
CA GLN A 515 -59.29 -26.73 -14.10
C GLN A 515 -58.10 -25.80 -13.79
N SER A 516 -57.36 -25.44 -14.82
CA SER A 516 -56.14 -24.65 -14.73
C SER A 516 -56.46 -23.20 -14.34
N ASP A 517 -56.38 -22.89 -13.06
CA ASP A 517 -56.33 -21.50 -12.61
C ASP A 517 -54.87 -21.06 -12.50
N PHE A 518 -54.53 -20.01 -13.25
CA PHE A 518 -53.25 -19.33 -13.14
C PHE A 518 -53.33 -18.37 -11.96
N VAL A 519 -52.50 -18.56 -10.95
CA VAL A 519 -52.32 -17.55 -9.90
C VAL A 519 -51.15 -16.65 -10.31
N ASN A 520 -51.47 -15.42 -10.74
CA ASN A 520 -50.45 -14.39 -10.94
C ASN A 520 -50.09 -13.81 -9.57
N LEU A 521 -48.85 -14.05 -9.13
CA LEU A 521 -48.31 -13.38 -7.96
C LEU A 521 -47.68 -12.06 -8.40
N GLU A 522 -48.33 -10.95 -8.07
CA GLU A 522 -47.84 -9.60 -8.30
C GLU A 522 -47.41 -8.98 -6.97
N PHE A 523 -46.12 -8.69 -6.83
CA PHE A 523 -45.58 -8.05 -5.64
C PHE A 523 -45.72 -6.52 -5.80
N VAL A 524 -46.57 -5.89 -4.98
CA VAL A 524 -46.74 -4.44 -4.96
C VAL A 524 -46.14 -3.87 -3.68
N GLY A 525 -44.91 -3.35 -3.76
CA GLY A 525 -44.26 -2.62 -2.66
C GLY A 525 -42.74 -2.82 -2.58
N ASN A 526 -42.06 -1.96 -1.81
CA ASN A 526 -40.65 -2.11 -1.48
C ASN A 526 -40.46 -3.20 -0.39
N ASP A 527 -39.92 -4.33 -0.81
CA ASP A 527 -39.06 -5.27 -0.08
C ASP A 527 -39.52 -6.02 1.18
N ARG A 528 -40.73 -5.89 1.76
CA ARG A 528 -41.05 -6.67 2.98
C ARG A 528 -42.40 -7.37 3.12
N TYR A 529 -43.44 -7.01 2.39
CA TYR A 529 -44.75 -7.67 2.56
C TYR A 529 -45.51 -7.76 1.24
N GLY A 530 -46.13 -8.93 0.99
CA GLY A 530 -47.16 -9.11 -0.02
C GLY A 530 -48.38 -9.73 0.65
N VAL A 531 -49.57 -9.20 0.39
CA VAL A 531 -50.84 -9.76 0.87
C VAL A 531 -51.48 -10.50 -0.28
N VAL A 532 -51.70 -11.80 -0.11
CA VAL A 532 -52.55 -12.60 -1.02
C VAL A 532 -53.99 -12.41 -0.55
N GLN A 533 -54.87 -11.91 -1.42
CA GLN A 533 -56.30 -11.94 -1.17
C GLN A 533 -56.88 -13.28 -1.62
N ASP A 534 -56.62 -14.33 -0.85
CA ASP A 534 -57.33 -15.61 -0.97
C ASP A 534 -57.41 -16.25 0.44
N PRO A 535 -58.60 -16.61 0.98
CA PRO A 535 -58.75 -17.00 2.39
C PRO A 535 -58.09 -18.31 2.81
N LYS A 536 -57.31 -18.97 1.93
CA LYS A 536 -56.82 -20.35 2.14
C LYS A 536 -55.31 -20.51 2.25
N ALA A 537 -54.50 -19.44 2.16
CA ALA A 537 -53.06 -19.55 2.38
C ALA A 537 -52.45 -18.25 2.92
N ALA A 538 -51.78 -18.34 4.08
CA ALA A 538 -50.91 -17.28 4.60
C ALA A 538 -49.45 -17.66 4.35
N ILE A 539 -48.65 -16.73 3.81
CA ILE A 539 -47.22 -16.91 3.57
C ILE A 539 -46.46 -16.14 4.66
N ILE A 540 -45.61 -16.82 5.43
CA ILE A 540 -44.70 -16.20 6.42
C ILE A 540 -43.26 -16.42 5.95
N LEU A 541 -42.46 -15.35 5.88
CA LEU A 541 -41.07 -15.37 5.45
C LEU A 541 -40.13 -15.35 6.66
N ASN A 542 -39.19 -16.31 6.75
CA ASN A 542 -38.09 -16.30 7.73
C ASN A 542 -36.74 -16.12 7.00
N ASN A 543 -35.93 -15.16 7.44
CA ASN A 543 -34.61 -14.85 6.87
C ASN A 543 -33.42 -15.45 7.65
N PHE A 544 -33.66 -16.27 8.68
CA PHE A 544 -32.58 -16.85 9.50
C PHE A 544 -32.54 -18.39 9.52
N GLY A 545 -33.29 -19.07 8.65
CA GLY A 545 -33.19 -20.53 8.49
C GLY A 545 -33.63 -21.34 9.72
N HIS A 546 -34.46 -20.78 10.59
CA HIS A 546 -35.05 -21.49 11.73
C HIS A 546 -36.46 -21.99 11.39
N GLU A 547 -36.75 -23.24 11.73
CA GLU A 547 -38.07 -23.84 11.52
C GLU A 547 -39.07 -23.29 12.55
N VAL A 548 -40.00 -22.44 12.10
CA VAL A 548 -41.05 -21.86 12.95
C VAL A 548 -42.21 -22.83 13.03
N LYS A 549 -42.46 -23.36 14.23
CA LYS A 549 -43.47 -24.40 14.48
C LYS A 549 -44.76 -23.86 15.09
N SER A 550 -44.73 -22.71 15.76
CA SER A 550 -45.88 -22.05 16.41
C SER A 550 -45.60 -20.57 16.70
N LEU A 551 -46.65 -19.80 17.03
CA LEU A 551 -46.57 -18.35 17.33
C LEU A 551 -45.73 -18.06 18.60
N GLU A 552 -45.87 -18.87 19.65
CA GLU A 552 -45.09 -18.75 20.89
C GLU A 552 -43.58 -18.97 20.67
N HIS A 553 -43.22 -19.79 19.67
CA HIS A 553 -41.82 -20.01 19.28
C HIS A 553 -41.21 -18.76 18.62
N VAL A 554 -42.03 -17.93 17.95
CA VAL A 554 -41.60 -16.66 17.34
C VAL A 554 -41.28 -15.62 18.42
N GLU A 555 -42.09 -15.54 19.48
CA GLU A 555 -41.87 -14.61 20.58
C GLU A 555 -40.59 -14.92 21.36
N SER A 556 -40.31 -16.21 21.58
CA SER A 556 -39.04 -16.68 22.18
C SER A 556 -37.83 -16.34 21.31
N LEU A 557 -37.91 -16.58 20.00
CA LEU A 557 -36.81 -16.34 19.06
C LEU A 557 -36.50 -14.83 18.92
N ALA A 558 -37.55 -13.99 18.97
CA ALA A 558 -37.41 -12.54 18.97
C ALA A 558 -36.72 -12.02 20.24
N ALA A 559 -37.00 -12.61 21.41
CA ALA A 559 -36.35 -12.28 22.67
C ALA A 559 -34.87 -12.71 22.74
N ASP A 560 -34.49 -13.77 22.03
CA ASP A 560 -33.09 -14.22 21.94
C ASP A 560 -32.27 -13.44 20.91
N LEU A 561 -32.87 -13.06 19.77
CA LEU A 561 -32.26 -12.17 18.79
C LEU A 561 -32.09 -10.73 19.34
N TYR A 562 -32.97 -10.29 20.24
CA TYR A 562 -32.89 -9.03 21.01
C TYR A 562 -31.61 -8.89 21.86
N ARG A 563 -30.99 -10.02 22.28
CA ARG A 563 -29.75 -10.01 23.08
C ARG A 563 -28.48 -9.81 22.25
N LEU A 564 -28.53 -9.90 20.92
CA LEU A 564 -27.34 -10.02 20.06
C LEU A 564 -26.93 -8.78 19.23
N GLY A 565 -27.65 -7.64 19.21
CA GLY A 565 -27.16 -6.49 18.41
C GLY A 565 -27.89 -5.14 18.52
N ARG A 566 -27.10 -4.05 18.58
CA ARG A 566 -27.50 -2.63 18.83
C ARG A 566 -28.28 -1.93 17.69
N ARG A 567 -29.42 -1.30 18.00
CA ARG A 567 -29.76 0.16 17.84
C ARG A 567 -31.19 0.38 18.35
N ARG A 568 -31.35 1.22 19.36
CA ARG A 568 -32.39 1.09 20.39
C ARG A 568 -33.78 1.68 20.05
N ASP A 569 -33.89 2.72 19.23
CA ASP A 569 -35.10 3.58 19.31
C ASP A 569 -36.03 3.56 18.08
N SER A 570 -35.61 3.02 16.93
CA SER A 570 -36.42 3.04 15.70
C SER A 570 -37.20 1.76 15.43
N PHE A 571 -36.73 0.60 15.91
CA PHE A 571 -37.33 -0.69 15.58
C PHE A 571 -38.53 -1.02 16.47
N GLU A 572 -38.44 -0.76 17.78
CA GLU A 572 -39.52 -1.04 18.73
C GLU A 572 -40.76 -0.16 18.46
N THR A 573 -40.56 1.09 18.05
CA THR A 573 -41.64 2.04 17.73
C THR A 573 -42.38 1.64 16.45
N VAL A 574 -41.66 1.27 15.39
CA VAL A 574 -42.25 0.84 14.11
C VAL A 574 -42.92 -0.53 14.26
N PHE A 575 -42.29 -1.46 14.97
CA PHE A 575 -42.82 -2.82 15.17
C PHE A 575 -44.08 -2.85 16.05
N ARG A 576 -44.15 -2.02 17.11
CA ARG A 576 -45.38 -1.89 17.92
C ARG A 576 -46.51 -1.20 17.16
N GLN A 577 -46.19 -0.24 16.30
CA GLN A 577 -47.20 0.46 15.49
C GLN A 577 -47.80 -0.47 14.43
N GLU A 578 -46.97 -1.27 13.75
CA GLU A 578 -47.43 -2.26 12.76
C GLU A 578 -48.20 -3.42 13.39
N LEU A 579 -47.82 -3.89 14.59
CA LEU A 579 -48.58 -4.90 15.35
C LEU A 579 -49.94 -4.38 15.84
N HIS A 580 -50.01 -3.11 16.26
CA HIS A 580 -51.28 -2.51 16.69
C HIS A 580 -52.24 -2.30 15.51
N GLU A 581 -51.72 -1.89 14.35
CA GLU A 581 -52.53 -1.74 13.12
C GLU A 581 -52.99 -3.10 12.54
N ALA A 582 -52.19 -4.16 12.71
CA ALA A 582 -52.56 -5.52 12.32
C ALA A 582 -53.59 -6.15 13.27
N SER A 583 -53.51 -5.85 14.57
CA SER A 583 -54.46 -6.30 15.59
C SER A 583 -55.83 -5.61 15.50
N GLU A 584 -55.93 -4.39 14.98
CA GLU A 584 -57.22 -3.70 14.78
C GLU A 584 -57.95 -4.08 13.48
N LYS A 585 -57.24 -4.75 12.54
CA LYS A 585 -57.80 -5.19 11.24
C LYS A 585 -58.22 -6.67 11.21
N LEU A 586 -57.80 -7.45 12.19
CA LEU A 586 -58.28 -8.82 12.48
C LEU A 586 -59.47 -8.74 13.45
#